data_AF-A0A7S2E9M6-F1
#
_entry.id   AF-A0A7S2E9M6-F1
#
_cell.length_a   1.000
_cell.length_b   1.000
_cell.length_c   1.000
_cell.angle_alpha   90.00
_cell.angle_beta   90.00
_cell.angle_gamma   90.00
#
_symmetry.space_group_name_H-M   'P 1'
#
loop_
_entity.id
_entity.type
_entity.pdbx_description
1 polymer ?
#
loop_
_entity_poly.entity_id
_entity_poly.type
_entity_poly.pdbx_seq_one_letter_code
_entity_poly.pdbx_strand_id
1 'polypeptide(L)'
;PTPSTTGPVVLQVGGRDPLLLSLAAAVGTALGYDEINLNCGCPSDAEGASGSGSGCGRGGGVALMREPDLVSRIVAGMSESVRDARDELGGGGRGGGGGVTVKHRLGVADAETYDPALDRSRDDDESVRSCGDFVRAVTYNGDVGKVIVHARLGILGWGRGLESGGAGGGGPVKAKRASRLRTKLNRSVPPLRPGAVEAVAAEFPRVRVVTNGGVASLADASERG
;
A
#
# COMPACT_ATOMS: atom_id res chain seq x y z
N PRO A 1 -11.56 -24.08 11.33
CA PRO A 1 -11.70 -24.55 9.94
C PRO A 1 -10.62 -23.90 9.08
N THR A 2 -9.84 -24.70 8.35
CA THR A 2 -8.84 -24.22 7.41
C THR A 2 -9.48 -23.56 6.18
N PRO A 3 -8.81 -22.61 5.50
CA PRO A 3 -9.21 -22.19 4.16
C PRO A 3 -9.14 -23.39 3.20
N SER A 4 -10.13 -23.55 2.33
CA SER A 4 -10.22 -24.70 1.42
C SER A 4 -10.70 -24.32 0.02
N THR A 5 -10.09 -24.93 -1.00
CA THR A 5 -10.59 -25.07 -2.38
C THR A 5 -10.77 -23.81 -3.26
N THR A 6 -10.43 -22.60 -2.82
CA THR A 6 -10.67 -21.35 -3.61
C THR A 6 -9.44 -20.45 -3.85
N GLY A 7 -8.30 -21.05 -4.18
CA GLY A 7 -7.08 -20.33 -4.61
C GLY A 7 -6.30 -19.67 -3.46
N PRO A 8 -5.17 -18.99 -3.76
CA PRO A 8 -4.32 -18.38 -2.75
C PRO A 8 -4.94 -17.09 -2.18
N VAL A 9 -4.89 -16.94 -0.86
CA VAL A 9 -5.51 -15.82 -0.12
C VAL A 9 -4.43 -14.94 0.52
N VAL A 10 -4.50 -13.64 0.25
CA VAL A 10 -3.54 -12.63 0.73
C VAL A 10 -4.10 -11.89 1.95
N LEU A 11 -3.37 -11.84 3.06
CA LEU A 11 -3.70 -10.95 4.19
C LEU A 11 -3.08 -9.58 3.95
N GLN A 12 -3.91 -8.52 3.85
CA GLN A 12 -3.41 -7.15 3.84
C GLN A 12 -3.40 -6.53 5.24
N VAL A 13 -2.23 -6.04 5.67
CA VAL A 13 -2.01 -5.33 6.93
C VAL A 13 -1.63 -3.85 6.69
N GLY A 14 -1.74 -3.02 7.73
CA GLY A 14 -1.37 -1.60 7.66
C GLY A 14 -1.06 -1.01 9.04
N GLY A 15 -0.05 -0.15 9.09
CA GLY A 15 0.49 0.46 10.32
C GLY A 15 1.78 1.24 10.01
N ARG A 16 2.58 1.55 11.04
CA ARG A 16 3.95 2.11 10.93
C ARG A 16 4.98 1.42 11.84
N ASP A 17 4.52 0.62 12.78
CA ASP A 17 5.36 0.00 13.80
C ASP A 17 5.94 -1.31 13.26
N PRO A 18 7.28 -1.46 13.12
CA PRO A 18 7.87 -2.67 12.57
C PRO A 18 7.56 -3.92 13.40
N LEU A 19 7.55 -3.82 14.74
CA LEU A 19 7.36 -4.96 15.64
C LEU A 19 5.91 -5.47 15.58
N LEU A 20 4.93 -4.56 15.60
CA LEU A 20 3.53 -4.92 15.46
C LEU A 20 3.20 -5.49 14.07
N LEU A 21 3.89 -5.03 13.02
CA LEU A 21 3.71 -5.54 11.66
C LEU A 21 4.41 -6.90 11.44
N SER A 22 5.60 -7.11 12.01
CA SER A 22 6.25 -8.43 12.13
C SER A 22 5.35 -9.44 12.82
N LEU A 23 4.81 -9.10 13.99
CA LEU A 23 3.90 -9.96 14.74
C LEU A 23 2.61 -10.26 13.95
N ALA A 24 2.03 -9.25 13.27
CA ALA A 24 0.86 -9.47 12.41
C ALA A 24 1.17 -10.38 11.20
N ALA A 25 2.39 -10.33 10.67
CA ALA A 25 2.82 -11.18 9.55
C ALA A 25 3.05 -12.64 9.99
N ALA A 26 3.66 -12.87 11.15
CA ALA A 26 3.78 -14.19 11.77
C ALA A 26 2.39 -14.79 12.08
N VAL A 27 1.49 -14.01 12.72
CA VAL A 27 0.12 -14.47 13.03
C VAL A 27 -0.67 -14.75 11.75
N GLY A 28 -0.54 -13.93 10.70
CA GLY A 28 -1.15 -14.22 9.40
C GLY A 28 -0.64 -15.51 8.78
N THR A 29 0.66 -15.78 8.90
CA THR A 29 1.30 -17.02 8.42
C THR A 29 0.80 -18.23 9.20
N ALA A 30 0.74 -18.16 10.54
CA ALA A 30 0.20 -19.21 11.41
C ALA A 30 -1.31 -19.47 11.21
N LEU A 31 -2.07 -18.49 10.72
CA LEU A 31 -3.48 -18.64 10.33
C LEU A 31 -3.65 -19.25 8.92
N GLY A 32 -2.56 -19.50 8.19
CA GLY A 32 -2.59 -20.16 6.88
C GLY A 32 -2.90 -19.24 5.70
N TYR A 33 -2.54 -17.95 5.76
CA TYR A 33 -2.55 -17.06 4.59
C TYR A 33 -1.34 -17.32 3.68
N ASP A 34 -1.56 -17.37 2.37
CA ASP A 34 -0.52 -17.68 1.38
C ASP A 34 0.53 -16.56 1.23
N GLU A 35 0.14 -15.30 1.43
CA GLU A 35 0.99 -14.11 1.22
C GLU A 35 0.57 -13.00 2.20
N ILE A 36 1.55 -12.21 2.71
CA ILE A 36 1.29 -11.06 3.58
C ILE A 36 1.58 -9.76 2.82
N ASN A 37 0.60 -8.87 2.70
CA ASN A 37 0.72 -7.62 1.95
C ASN A 37 0.68 -6.38 2.86
N LEU A 38 1.70 -5.53 2.79
CA LEU A 38 1.76 -4.25 3.49
C LEU A 38 1.09 -3.13 2.66
N ASN A 39 0.11 -2.45 3.25
CA ASN A 39 -0.57 -1.31 2.61
C ASN A 39 0.19 0.01 2.84
N CYS A 40 0.88 0.46 1.80
CA CYS A 40 1.51 1.78 1.67
C CYS A 40 0.76 2.69 0.66
N GLY A 41 -0.55 2.48 0.46
CA GLY A 41 -1.33 3.11 -0.62
C GLY A 41 -2.68 3.71 -0.21
N CYS A 42 -3.08 3.57 1.06
CA CYS A 42 -4.34 4.12 1.57
C CYS A 42 -4.21 5.61 1.94
N PRO A 43 -5.09 6.50 1.44
CA PRO A 43 -5.06 7.94 1.72
C PRO A 43 -5.81 8.34 3.00
N SER A 44 -6.24 7.39 3.83
CA SER A 44 -7.11 7.69 4.99
C SER A 44 -6.36 8.09 6.26
N ASP A 45 -5.09 7.68 6.40
CA ASP A 45 -4.43 7.50 7.71
C ASP A 45 -3.33 8.53 8.02
N ALA A 46 -3.15 9.49 7.12
CA ALA A 46 -2.22 10.60 7.26
C ALA A 46 -2.77 11.70 8.19
N GLU A 47 -2.55 11.50 9.49
CA GLU A 47 -2.53 12.50 10.57
C GLU A 47 -3.83 13.25 10.89
N GLY A 48 -3.92 13.77 12.13
CA GLY A 48 -4.97 14.70 12.58
C GLY A 48 -6.21 14.06 13.22
N ALA A 49 -6.62 12.86 12.80
CA ALA A 49 -7.81 12.18 13.34
C ALA A 49 -7.57 11.57 14.74
N SER A 50 -7.59 12.41 15.78
CA SER A 50 -7.50 11.96 17.18
C SER A 50 -8.77 11.20 17.60
N GLY A 51 -8.63 9.91 17.94
CA GLY A 51 -9.62 9.14 18.70
C GLY A 51 -10.51 8.19 17.89
N SER A 52 -10.01 6.99 17.58
CA SER A 52 -10.86 5.83 17.21
C SER A 52 -10.20 4.47 17.46
N GLY A 53 -9.67 4.24 18.68
CA GLY A 53 -9.59 2.91 19.32
C GLY A 53 -8.77 1.76 18.72
N SER A 54 -8.21 1.88 17.51
CA SER A 54 -7.36 0.87 16.89
C SER A 54 -5.89 1.24 17.04
N GLY A 55 -5.05 0.27 17.46
CA GLY A 55 -3.63 0.50 17.80
C GLY A 55 -2.68 0.77 16.63
N CYS A 56 -3.17 0.85 15.39
CA CYS A 56 -2.35 1.22 14.24
C CYS A 56 -1.98 2.71 14.27
N GLY A 57 -0.69 2.99 14.49
CA GLY A 57 -0.16 4.33 14.73
C GLY A 57 -0.41 5.36 13.60
N ARG A 58 -0.45 6.65 14.00
CA ARG A 58 -0.64 7.84 13.15
C ARG A 58 0.32 7.83 11.94
N GLY A 59 -0.20 8.00 10.73
CA GLY A 59 0.63 8.18 9.51
C GLY A 59 0.91 6.91 8.70
N GLY A 60 0.04 5.88 8.82
CA GLY A 60 0.10 4.70 7.96
C GLY A 60 -0.35 4.96 6.51
N GLY A 61 -0.51 3.89 5.73
CA GLY A 61 -0.99 4.00 4.35
C GLY A 61 -0.01 4.77 3.47
N VAL A 62 -0.52 5.66 2.61
CA VAL A 62 0.33 6.35 1.62
C VAL A 62 1.27 7.41 2.22
N ALA A 63 1.11 7.79 3.49
CA ALA A 63 2.11 8.64 4.17
C ALA A 63 3.46 7.92 4.30
N LEU A 64 3.48 6.59 4.36
CA LEU A 64 4.71 5.77 4.34
C LEU A 64 5.56 5.97 3.07
N MET A 65 4.97 6.43 1.96
CA MET A 65 5.74 6.72 0.73
C MET A 65 6.72 7.89 0.89
N ARG A 66 6.62 8.69 1.96
CA ARG A 66 7.63 9.72 2.33
C ARG A 66 8.82 9.17 3.11
N GLU A 67 8.72 7.92 3.58
CA GLU A 67 9.71 7.30 4.47
C GLU A 67 10.08 5.90 3.94
N PRO A 68 10.64 5.80 2.70
CA PRO A 68 10.98 4.52 2.08
C PRO A 68 11.88 3.65 2.96
N ASP A 69 12.81 4.23 3.72
CA ASP A 69 13.68 3.50 4.66
C ASP A 69 12.91 2.89 5.84
N LEU A 70 11.84 3.55 6.31
CA LEU A 70 10.97 2.98 7.34
C LEU A 70 10.21 1.78 6.77
N VAL A 71 9.67 1.90 5.56
CA VAL A 71 9.00 0.77 4.90
C VAL A 71 9.99 -0.38 4.68
N SER A 72 11.21 -0.09 4.22
CA SER A 72 12.29 -1.07 4.05
C SER A 72 12.57 -1.87 5.33
N ARG A 73 12.66 -1.20 6.49
CA ARG A 73 12.81 -1.87 7.79
C ARG A 73 11.57 -2.67 8.21
N ILE A 74 10.36 -2.15 7.94
CA ILE A 74 9.11 -2.87 8.21
C ILE A 74 9.06 -4.17 7.41
N VAL A 75 9.30 -4.12 6.09
CA VAL A 75 9.19 -5.32 5.24
C VAL A 75 10.29 -6.33 5.53
N ALA A 76 11.51 -5.90 5.87
CA ALA A 76 12.58 -6.80 6.30
C ALA A 76 12.18 -7.60 7.55
N GLY A 77 11.70 -6.91 8.60
CA GLY A 77 11.22 -7.57 9.82
C GLY A 77 9.99 -8.45 9.59
N MET A 78 9.07 -8.06 8.69
CA MET A 78 7.95 -8.92 8.30
C MET A 78 8.44 -10.18 7.58
N SER A 79 9.40 -10.07 6.66
CA SER A 79 9.95 -11.19 5.89
C SER A 79 10.81 -12.13 6.72
N GLU A 80 11.38 -11.66 7.83
CA GLU A 80 11.98 -12.49 8.89
C GLU A 80 10.89 -13.29 9.62
N SER A 81 9.92 -12.63 10.24
CA SER A 81 8.88 -13.31 11.03
C SER A 81 7.94 -14.22 10.19
N VAL A 82 7.84 -14.02 8.87
CA VAL A 82 7.15 -14.94 7.94
C VAL A 82 7.98 -16.18 7.61
N ARG A 83 9.32 -16.11 7.62
CA ARG A 83 10.20 -17.28 7.46
C ARG A 83 10.19 -18.11 8.74
N ASP A 84 10.44 -17.48 9.89
CA ASP A 84 10.48 -18.15 11.19
C ASP A 84 9.18 -18.92 11.46
N ALA A 85 8.02 -18.28 11.24
CA ALA A 85 6.71 -18.91 11.41
C ALA A 85 6.41 -20.05 10.41
N ARG A 86 7.13 -20.16 9.29
CA ARG A 86 7.01 -21.29 8.33
C ARG A 86 7.89 -22.46 8.74
N ASP A 87 9.08 -22.17 9.27
CA ASP A 87 10.00 -23.19 9.77
C ASP A 87 9.44 -23.85 11.05
N GLU A 88 8.84 -23.07 11.96
CA GLU A 88 8.12 -23.58 13.15
C GLU A 88 6.94 -24.50 12.80
N LEU A 89 6.23 -24.24 11.69
CA LEU A 89 5.13 -25.08 11.20
C LEU A 89 5.61 -26.39 10.54
N GLY A 90 6.91 -26.69 10.57
CA GLY A 90 7.48 -27.89 9.94
C GLY A 90 7.55 -27.81 8.41
N GLY A 91 7.63 -26.59 7.86
CA GLY A 91 7.55 -26.28 6.42
C GLY A 91 8.71 -26.75 5.54
N GLY A 92 9.38 -27.86 5.88
CA GLY A 92 10.56 -28.41 5.20
C GLY A 92 10.33 -28.96 3.78
N GLY A 93 9.36 -28.44 3.02
CA GLY A 93 9.04 -28.89 1.67
C GLY A 93 8.14 -27.96 0.88
N ARG A 94 8.67 -27.48 -0.26
CA ARG A 94 7.96 -26.79 -1.38
C ARG A 94 7.33 -25.44 -1.04
N GLY A 95 8.08 -24.37 -1.32
CA GLY A 95 7.58 -22.99 -1.30
C GLY A 95 6.45 -22.74 -2.30
N GLY A 96 5.20 -22.88 -1.84
CA GLY A 96 3.99 -22.45 -2.55
C GLY A 96 3.43 -21.11 -2.07
N GLY A 97 3.61 -20.78 -0.78
CA GLY A 97 3.18 -19.50 -0.22
C GLY A 97 4.11 -18.35 -0.58
N GLY A 98 3.56 -17.25 -1.09
CA GLY A 98 4.29 -16.00 -1.35
C GLY A 98 4.88 -15.39 -0.08
N GLY A 99 5.91 -14.56 -0.22
CA GLY A 99 6.55 -13.86 0.91
C GLY A 99 5.76 -12.63 1.37
N VAL A 100 6.50 -11.59 1.79
CA VAL A 100 5.92 -10.26 2.02
C VAL A 100 5.85 -9.49 0.70
N THR A 101 4.75 -8.77 0.49
CA THR A 101 4.54 -7.91 -0.68
C THR A 101 4.07 -6.53 -0.27
N VAL A 102 4.27 -5.52 -1.13
CA VAL A 102 3.87 -4.13 -0.81
C VAL A 102 2.84 -3.62 -1.80
N LYS A 103 1.76 -3.01 -1.32
CA LYS A 103 0.78 -2.29 -2.16
C LYS A 103 0.89 -0.78 -1.93
N HIS A 104 1.29 -0.04 -2.97
CA HIS A 104 1.51 1.40 -2.90
C HIS A 104 0.84 2.15 -4.07
N ARG A 105 1.31 3.38 -4.34
CA ARG A 105 0.91 4.27 -5.44
C ARG A 105 2.14 4.68 -6.24
N LEU A 106 1.96 5.47 -7.30
CA LEU A 106 3.06 6.05 -8.09
C LEU A 106 3.88 7.11 -7.35
N GLY A 107 3.32 7.70 -6.29
CA GLY A 107 3.94 8.79 -5.53
C GLY A 107 2.95 9.41 -4.56
N VAL A 108 3.41 10.38 -3.77
CA VAL A 108 2.62 11.05 -2.73
C VAL A 108 2.78 12.57 -2.79
N ALA A 109 1.68 13.31 -2.70
CA ALA A 109 1.65 14.77 -2.73
C ALA A 109 0.63 15.34 -1.73
N ASP A 110 0.70 16.64 -1.42
CA ASP A 110 -0.21 17.31 -0.48
C ASP A 110 -1.32 18.08 -1.22
N ALA A 111 -2.55 17.97 -0.72
CA ALA A 111 -3.72 18.66 -1.26
C ALA A 111 -3.62 20.20 -1.26
N GLU A 112 -2.67 20.76 -0.52
CA GLU A 112 -2.42 22.20 -0.42
C GLU A 112 -1.60 22.73 -1.61
N THR A 113 -0.79 21.87 -2.26
CA THR A 113 0.08 22.23 -3.39
C THR A 113 -0.25 21.47 -4.68
N TYR A 114 -1.11 20.44 -4.60
CA TYR A 114 -1.47 19.59 -5.73
C TYR A 114 -2.55 20.23 -6.64
N ASP A 115 -2.14 20.66 -7.83
CA ASP A 115 -3.04 21.07 -8.92
C ASP A 115 -3.35 19.90 -9.88
N PRO A 116 -4.61 19.44 -9.99
CA PRO A 116 -5.01 18.40 -10.93
C PRO A 116 -4.92 18.80 -12.42
N ALA A 117 -4.89 20.10 -12.76
CA ALA A 117 -4.71 20.56 -14.13
C ALA A 117 -3.23 20.46 -14.54
N LEU A 118 -2.33 21.03 -13.73
CA LEU A 118 -0.88 20.90 -13.94
C LEU A 118 -0.43 19.43 -13.97
N ASP A 119 -0.89 18.59 -13.04
CA ASP A 119 -0.58 17.15 -13.03
C ASP A 119 -0.93 16.49 -14.39
N ARG A 120 -2.15 16.70 -14.91
CA ARG A 120 -2.56 16.15 -16.22
C ARG A 120 -1.76 16.68 -17.42
N SER A 121 -1.01 17.77 -17.26
CA SER A 121 -0.11 18.30 -18.30
C SER A 121 1.34 17.83 -18.18
N ARG A 122 1.72 17.18 -17.07
CA ARG A 122 3.05 16.57 -16.89
C ARG A 122 3.11 15.19 -17.56
N ASP A 123 4.28 14.89 -18.09
CA ASP A 123 4.76 13.54 -18.38
C ASP A 123 4.72 12.61 -17.15
N ASP A 124 5.08 11.35 -17.37
CA ASP A 124 5.09 10.32 -16.34
C ASP A 124 6.41 10.30 -15.53
N ASP A 125 7.46 11.05 -15.91
CA ASP A 125 8.83 10.87 -15.41
C ASP A 125 8.97 11.05 -13.88
N GLU A 126 8.26 12.02 -13.31
CA GLU A 126 8.25 12.23 -11.86
C GLU A 126 7.56 11.07 -11.12
N SER A 127 6.52 10.50 -11.74
CA SER A 127 5.84 9.30 -11.22
C SER A 127 6.72 8.05 -11.37
N VAL A 128 7.47 7.92 -12.47
CA VAL A 128 8.43 6.82 -12.68
C VAL A 128 9.54 6.90 -11.63
N ARG A 129 10.21 8.04 -11.47
CA ARG A 129 11.27 8.24 -10.46
C ARG A 129 10.77 7.98 -9.04
N SER A 130 9.67 8.64 -8.62
CA SER A 130 9.14 8.51 -7.25
C SER A 130 8.69 7.08 -6.92
N CYS A 131 8.08 6.39 -7.89
CA CYS A 131 7.70 4.99 -7.74
C CYS A 131 8.93 4.07 -7.75
N GLY A 132 9.89 4.30 -8.64
CA GLY A 132 11.11 3.51 -8.79
C GLY A 132 11.99 3.57 -7.54
N ASP A 133 12.19 4.74 -6.94
CA ASP A 133 12.96 4.90 -5.71
C ASP A 133 12.27 4.22 -4.50
N PHE A 134 10.93 4.28 -4.44
CA PHE A 134 10.18 3.53 -3.42
C PHE A 134 10.30 2.01 -3.61
N VAL A 135 10.18 1.50 -4.85
CA VAL A 135 10.36 0.08 -5.17
C VAL A 135 11.79 -0.36 -4.84
N ARG A 136 12.80 0.42 -5.22
CA ARG A 136 14.22 0.20 -4.91
C ARG A 136 14.44 0.04 -3.41
N ALA A 137 13.91 0.94 -2.59
CA ALA A 137 14.07 0.87 -1.13
C ALA A 137 13.39 -0.36 -0.48
N VAL A 138 12.15 -0.71 -0.86
CA VAL A 138 11.45 -1.85 -0.24
C VAL A 138 11.98 -3.20 -0.72
N THR A 139 12.54 -3.26 -1.93
CA THR A 139 13.09 -4.51 -2.50
C THR A 139 14.54 -4.79 -2.08
N TYR A 140 15.32 -3.74 -1.75
CA TYR A 140 16.74 -3.89 -1.40
C TYR A 140 17.00 -4.66 -0.09
N ASN A 141 16.28 -4.34 0.99
CA ASN A 141 16.43 -5.02 2.29
C ASN A 141 15.29 -6.02 2.60
N GLY A 142 14.15 -5.94 1.91
CA GLY A 142 12.89 -6.51 2.38
C GLY A 142 12.55 -7.93 1.93
N ASP A 143 13.36 -8.54 1.07
CA ASP A 143 13.01 -9.76 0.31
C ASP A 143 11.65 -9.67 -0.44
N VAL A 144 11.29 -8.45 -0.86
CA VAL A 144 10.00 -8.16 -1.52
C VAL A 144 10.07 -8.51 -3.01
N GLY A 145 9.82 -9.77 -3.35
CA GLY A 145 9.77 -10.24 -4.75
C GLY A 145 8.59 -9.72 -5.58
N LYS A 146 7.61 -9.02 -4.98
CA LYS A 146 6.37 -8.57 -5.64
C LYS A 146 5.82 -7.27 -5.04
N VAL A 147 5.42 -6.34 -5.90
CA VAL A 147 4.80 -5.06 -5.54
C VAL A 147 3.51 -4.83 -6.34
N ILE A 148 2.56 -4.10 -5.76
CA ILE A 148 1.26 -3.79 -6.38
C ILE A 148 1.08 -2.27 -6.45
N VAL A 149 1.28 -1.69 -7.63
CA VAL A 149 1.29 -0.24 -7.84
C VAL A 149 -0.09 0.22 -8.27
N HIS A 150 -0.77 1.02 -7.44
CA HIS A 150 -1.97 1.72 -7.91
C HIS A 150 -1.54 2.89 -8.81
N ALA A 151 -1.95 2.87 -10.08
CA ALA A 151 -1.49 3.74 -11.16
C ALA A 151 -2.02 5.20 -11.08
N ARG A 152 -2.06 5.79 -9.88
CA ARG A 152 -2.39 7.20 -9.59
C ARG A 152 -1.54 7.68 -8.41
N LEU A 153 -1.20 8.97 -8.37
CA LEU A 153 -0.64 9.61 -7.18
C LEU A 153 -1.58 9.48 -5.96
N GLY A 154 -1.01 9.51 -4.75
CA GLY A 154 -1.74 9.55 -3.49
C GLY A 154 -1.72 10.95 -2.89
N ILE A 155 -2.87 11.59 -2.75
CA ILE A 155 -2.98 12.97 -2.28
C ILE A 155 -3.42 12.97 -0.81
N LEU A 156 -2.53 13.46 0.04
CA LEU A 156 -2.74 13.67 1.47
C LEU A 156 -3.49 14.97 1.73
N GLY A 157 -4.07 15.12 2.93
CA GLY A 157 -4.69 16.38 3.36
C GLY A 157 -6.11 16.66 2.85
N TRP A 158 -6.56 16.06 1.73
CA TRP A 158 -7.95 16.26 1.26
C TRP A 158 -8.97 15.94 2.36
N GLY A 159 -9.96 16.82 2.55
CA GLY A 159 -10.99 16.65 3.58
C GLY A 159 -10.52 16.86 5.03
N ARG A 160 -9.26 17.24 5.29
CA ARG A 160 -8.91 17.92 6.56
C ARG A 160 -9.84 19.14 6.69
N GLY A 161 -10.32 19.40 7.91
CA GLY A 161 -11.37 20.40 8.19
C GLY A 161 -12.81 19.85 8.28
N LEU A 162 -13.16 18.75 7.59
CA LEU A 162 -14.49 18.13 7.71
C LEU A 162 -14.71 17.39 9.05
N GLU A 163 -13.63 17.12 9.77
CA GLU A 163 -13.61 16.41 11.06
C GLU A 163 -13.63 17.39 12.25
N SER A 164 -13.11 18.61 12.08
CA SER A 164 -12.95 19.64 13.13
C SER A 164 -14.08 20.67 13.22
N GLY A 165 -15.17 20.49 12.46
CA GLY A 165 -16.28 21.44 12.40
C GLY A 165 -17.13 21.51 13.68
N GLY A 166 -16.81 22.48 14.55
CA GLY A 166 -17.62 22.96 15.68
C GLY A 166 -17.18 22.47 17.07
N ALA A 167 -17.49 23.26 18.11
CA ALA A 167 -17.13 22.99 19.52
C ALA A 167 -17.85 21.80 20.18
N GLY A 168 -18.59 21.00 19.40
CA GLY A 168 -19.06 19.67 19.78
C GLY A 168 -18.29 18.62 18.98
N GLY A 169 -17.48 17.81 19.67
CA GLY A 169 -16.48 16.91 19.08
C GLY A 169 -17.01 16.07 17.92
N GLY A 170 -16.18 15.89 16.88
CA GLY A 170 -16.57 15.29 15.61
C GLY A 170 -16.91 13.79 15.70
N GLY A 171 -18.14 13.47 16.12
CA GLY A 171 -18.62 12.10 16.29
C GLY A 171 -18.44 11.21 15.04
N PRO A 172 -18.44 9.87 15.21
CA PRO A 172 -17.89 8.91 14.24
C PRO A 172 -18.52 8.96 12.84
N VAL A 173 -19.73 9.48 12.70
CA VAL A 173 -20.40 9.72 11.42
C VAL A 173 -19.65 10.77 10.57
N LYS A 174 -19.11 11.84 11.17
CA LYS A 174 -18.32 12.87 10.46
C LYS A 174 -17.01 12.27 9.93
N ALA A 175 -16.24 11.58 10.78
CA ALA A 175 -15.00 10.90 10.38
C ALA A 175 -15.22 9.85 9.28
N LYS A 176 -16.26 9.02 9.39
CA LYS A 176 -16.62 8.03 8.35
C LYS A 176 -17.01 8.68 7.02
N ARG A 177 -17.62 9.88 7.03
CA ARG A 177 -17.90 10.68 5.83
C ARG A 177 -16.62 11.27 5.22
N ALA A 178 -15.72 11.81 6.04
CA ALA A 178 -14.46 12.40 5.60
C ALA A 178 -13.51 11.34 4.99
N SER A 179 -13.35 10.17 5.62
CA SER A 179 -12.57 9.04 5.08
C SER A 179 -13.14 8.52 3.74
N ARG A 180 -14.47 8.43 3.61
CA ARG A 180 -15.13 8.12 2.32
C ARG A 180 -14.84 9.16 1.24
N LEU A 181 -14.82 10.45 1.58
CA LEU A 181 -14.47 11.52 0.65
C LEU A 181 -12.98 11.46 0.23
N ARG A 182 -12.05 11.29 1.20
CA ARG A 182 -10.62 11.06 0.94
C ARG A 182 -10.41 9.95 -0.08
N THR A 183 -11.08 8.82 0.15
CA THR A 183 -11.06 7.64 -0.73
C THR A 183 -11.65 7.90 -2.10
N LYS A 184 -12.76 8.66 -2.22
CA LYS A 184 -13.37 9.00 -3.51
C LYS A 184 -12.44 9.89 -4.33
N LEU A 185 -11.95 10.99 -3.76
CA LEU A 185 -11.09 11.95 -4.48
C LEU A 185 -9.78 11.30 -4.96
N ASN A 186 -9.14 10.50 -4.11
CA ASN A 186 -7.95 9.70 -4.46
C ASN A 186 -8.19 8.56 -5.48
N ARG A 187 -9.44 8.32 -5.90
CA ARG A 187 -9.80 7.38 -6.97
C ARG A 187 -10.32 8.09 -8.23
N SER A 188 -10.59 9.40 -8.18
CA SER A 188 -11.17 10.14 -9.31
C SER A 188 -10.31 11.30 -9.81
N VAL A 189 -9.60 12.04 -8.94
CA VAL A 189 -9.01 13.34 -9.30
C VAL A 189 -7.64 13.25 -9.99
N PRO A 190 -6.62 12.54 -9.46
CA PRO A 190 -5.34 12.38 -10.18
C PRO A 190 -5.50 11.46 -11.39
N PRO A 191 -4.79 11.68 -12.51
CA PRO A 191 -4.91 10.86 -13.70
C PRO A 191 -4.45 9.41 -13.46
N LEU A 192 -4.91 8.50 -14.32
CA LEU A 192 -4.32 7.16 -14.42
C LEU A 192 -3.09 7.24 -15.30
N ARG A 193 -1.97 6.72 -14.81
CA ARG A 193 -0.68 6.62 -15.52
C ARG A 193 -0.22 5.15 -15.54
N PRO A 194 -0.81 4.28 -16.39
CA PRO A 194 -0.38 2.89 -16.49
C PRO A 194 1.02 2.77 -17.09
N GLY A 195 1.36 3.62 -18.07
CA GLY A 195 2.71 3.72 -18.65
C GLY A 195 3.82 3.95 -17.62
N ALA A 196 3.60 4.81 -16.61
CA ALA A 196 4.52 4.95 -15.48
C ALA A 196 4.76 3.63 -14.72
N VAL A 197 3.75 2.76 -14.59
CA VAL A 197 3.91 1.44 -13.94
C VAL A 197 4.67 0.47 -14.84
N GLU A 198 4.42 0.50 -16.15
CA GLU A 198 5.11 -0.30 -17.16
C GLU A 198 6.60 0.08 -17.27
N ALA A 199 6.91 1.38 -17.25
CA ALA A 199 8.28 1.89 -17.21
C ALA A 199 9.03 1.48 -15.92
N VAL A 200 8.36 1.55 -14.76
CA VAL A 200 8.92 1.03 -13.50
C VAL A 200 9.10 -0.49 -13.57
N ALA A 201 8.18 -1.25 -14.17
CA ALA A 201 8.36 -2.70 -14.34
C ALA A 201 9.62 -3.04 -15.16
N ALA A 202 9.95 -2.23 -16.18
CA ALA A 202 11.17 -2.38 -16.96
C ALA A 202 12.47 -2.07 -16.19
N GLU A 203 12.44 -1.18 -15.18
CA GLU A 203 13.60 -0.95 -14.29
C GLU A 203 13.90 -2.13 -13.36
N PHE A 204 12.89 -2.94 -13.00
CA PHE A 204 13.01 -3.99 -11.97
C PHE A 204 12.65 -5.40 -12.50
N PRO A 205 13.38 -5.94 -13.50
CA PRO A 205 13.04 -7.23 -14.16
C PRO A 205 13.15 -8.48 -13.27
N ARG A 206 13.51 -8.34 -12.00
CA ARG A 206 13.50 -9.40 -10.97
C ARG A 206 12.35 -9.27 -9.96
N VAL A 207 11.55 -8.20 -10.04
CA VAL A 207 10.45 -7.90 -9.12
C VAL A 207 9.14 -8.02 -9.90
N ARG A 208 8.16 -8.77 -9.38
CA ARG A 208 6.83 -8.81 -10.00
C ARG A 208 6.06 -7.54 -9.68
N VAL A 209 6.17 -6.53 -10.55
CA VAL A 209 5.38 -5.30 -10.51
C VAL A 209 3.98 -5.60 -11.07
N VAL A 210 2.94 -5.37 -10.28
CA VAL A 210 1.53 -5.59 -10.67
C VAL A 210 0.78 -4.27 -10.71
N THR A 211 0.23 -3.90 -11.87
CA THR A 211 -0.53 -2.66 -12.04
C THR A 211 -1.92 -2.74 -11.37
N ASN A 212 -2.47 -1.60 -10.97
CA ASN A 212 -3.77 -1.54 -10.31
C ASN A 212 -4.53 -0.23 -10.58
N GLY A 213 -5.78 -0.36 -11.01
CA GLY A 213 -6.68 0.75 -11.35
C GLY A 213 -6.73 1.04 -12.86
N GLY A 214 -7.91 1.37 -13.37
CA GLY A 214 -8.11 1.57 -14.81
C GLY A 214 -8.14 0.30 -15.66
N VAL A 215 -8.31 -0.86 -15.02
CA VAL A 215 -8.56 -2.16 -15.67
C VAL A 215 -10.05 -2.47 -15.46
N ALA A 216 -10.80 -2.55 -16.55
CA ALA A 216 -12.25 -2.76 -16.59
C ALA A 216 -12.67 -3.97 -17.44
N SER A 217 -11.80 -4.48 -18.32
CA SER A 217 -12.03 -5.69 -19.13
C SER A 217 -10.87 -6.69 -19.06
N LEU A 218 -11.07 -7.87 -19.64
CA LEU A 218 -9.99 -8.86 -19.81
C LEU A 218 -8.94 -8.45 -20.85
N ALA A 219 -9.29 -7.56 -21.80
CA ALA A 219 -8.31 -6.98 -22.73
C ALA A 219 -7.37 -6.03 -21.96
N ASP A 220 -7.91 -5.09 -21.19
CA ASP A 220 -7.15 -4.18 -20.32
C ASP A 220 -6.18 -4.90 -19.37
N ALA A 221 -6.53 -6.13 -18.96
CA ALA A 221 -5.74 -6.99 -18.10
C ALA A 221 -4.66 -7.78 -18.86
N SER A 222 -4.92 -8.12 -20.12
CA SER A 222 -3.98 -8.85 -21.00
C SER A 222 -2.95 -7.90 -21.62
N GLU A 223 -3.30 -6.63 -21.81
CA GLU A 223 -2.43 -5.57 -22.34
C GLU A 223 -1.43 -5.03 -21.31
N ARG A 224 -1.62 -5.31 -20.00
CA ARG A 224 -0.89 -4.67 -18.89
C ARG A 224 -0.50 -5.65 -17.77
N GLY A 225 -0.32 -6.93 -18.12
CA GLY A 225 -0.09 -8.06 -17.20
C GLY A 225 1.30 -8.67 -17.27
#